data_AF-A0A942G253-F1
#
_entry.id   AF-A0A942G253-F1
#
_cell.length_a   1.000
_cell.length_b   1.000
_cell.length_c   1.000
_cell.angle_alpha   90.00
_cell.angle_beta   90.00
_cell.angle_gamma   90.00
#
_symmetry.space_group_name_H-M   'P 1'
#
loop_
_entity.id
_entity.type
_entity.pdbx_description
1 polymer ?
#
loop_
_entity_poly.entity_id
_entity_poly.type
_entity_poly.pdbx_seq_one_letter_code
_entity_poly.pdbx_strand_id
1 'polypeptide(L)'
;AAARVAAARRQDGGELSSDYFLAVIFPHHQMQILDYNRVVKDLNGLSPDAFLARLGEKFQVMPSDVAVKPAAPGEIGLYLARRWYRLGIDPRLLSRDPVAGLDVSLLSDHVLGPLLGITDLRRDQRIDFVGGMRGLAELEKRVDSGEMAAAFALYPTRMEQLMAVADGGRVMPPKSTWFEPKLADGLVSHVLD
;
A
#
# COMPACT_ATOMS: atom_id res chain seq x y z
N ALA A 1 -19.59 -2.87 -7.66
CA ALA A 1 -20.98 -3.37 -7.60
C ALA A 1 -21.82 -2.68 -8.68
N ALA A 2 -21.85 -1.34 -8.72
CA ALA A 2 -22.56 -0.55 -9.74
C ALA A 2 -22.33 -1.00 -11.19
N ALA A 3 -21.08 -1.17 -11.64
CA ALA A 3 -20.78 -1.63 -13.01
C ALA A 3 -21.37 -3.01 -13.36
N ARG A 4 -21.47 -3.93 -12.39
CA ARG A 4 -22.11 -5.24 -12.61
C ARG A 4 -23.64 -5.11 -12.74
N VAL A 5 -24.25 -4.22 -11.96
CA VAL A 5 -25.69 -3.92 -12.04
C VAL A 5 -26.02 -3.23 -13.36
N ALA A 6 -25.21 -2.25 -13.77
CA ALA A 6 -25.35 -1.57 -15.06
C ALA A 6 -25.30 -2.56 -16.23
N ALA A 7 -24.29 -3.46 -16.24
CA ALA A 7 -24.17 -4.49 -17.28
C ALA A 7 -25.38 -5.45 -17.32
N ALA A 8 -25.95 -5.80 -16.17
CA ALA A 8 -27.12 -6.68 -16.10
C ALA A 8 -28.43 -6.00 -16.56
N ARG A 9 -28.54 -4.68 -16.40
CA ARG A 9 -29.73 -3.90 -16.78
C ARG A 9 -29.71 -3.40 -18.23
N ARG A 10 -28.55 -3.46 -18.90
CA ARG A 10 -28.36 -3.01 -20.28
C ARG A 10 -29.15 -3.91 -21.26
N GLN A 11 -30.44 -3.63 -21.43
CA GLN A 11 -31.32 -4.22 -22.44
C GLN A 11 -31.62 -3.18 -23.54
N ASP A 12 -31.60 -3.65 -24.79
CA ASP A 12 -32.07 -3.00 -26.02
C ASP A 12 -32.11 -1.45 -26.03
N GLY A 13 -30.93 -0.85 -26.24
CA GLY A 13 -30.75 0.47 -26.86
C GLY A 13 -31.22 1.70 -26.09
N GLY A 14 -31.92 1.55 -24.97
CA GLY A 14 -32.38 2.65 -24.11
C GLY A 14 -31.30 3.14 -23.15
N GLU A 15 -31.24 4.44 -22.94
CA GLU A 15 -30.36 5.06 -21.96
C GLU A 15 -30.94 4.90 -20.55
N LEU A 16 -30.20 4.25 -19.64
CA LEU A 16 -30.67 3.98 -18.27
C LEU A 16 -29.90 4.83 -17.27
N SER A 17 -30.54 5.17 -16.14
CA SER A 17 -29.85 5.82 -15.02
C SER A 17 -28.65 5.01 -14.51
N SER A 18 -28.67 3.68 -14.69
CA SER A 18 -27.57 2.79 -14.37
C SER A 18 -26.36 2.89 -15.30
N ASP A 19 -26.47 3.55 -16.47
CA ASP A 19 -25.33 3.83 -17.35
C ASP A 19 -24.48 5.01 -16.86
N TYR A 20 -24.96 5.75 -15.86
CA TYR A 20 -24.31 6.91 -15.28
C TYR A 20 -23.82 6.64 -13.86
N PHE A 21 -22.78 7.36 -13.47
CA PHE A 21 -22.35 7.47 -12.08
C PHE A 21 -21.97 8.91 -11.77
N LEU A 22 -22.24 9.34 -10.53
CA LEU A 22 -21.77 10.64 -10.06
C LEU A 22 -20.24 10.61 -9.99
N ALA A 23 -19.61 11.59 -10.63
CA ALA A 23 -18.17 11.80 -10.58
C ALA A 23 -17.85 13.13 -9.92
N VAL A 24 -16.74 13.17 -9.21
CA VAL A 24 -16.12 14.41 -8.70
C VAL A 24 -14.72 14.49 -9.24
N ILE A 25 -14.33 15.67 -9.70
CA ILE A 25 -13.03 15.93 -10.31
C ILE A 25 -12.25 16.85 -9.38
N PHE A 26 -11.06 16.42 -8.99
CA PHE A 26 -10.15 17.19 -8.16
C PHE A 26 -8.89 17.55 -8.95
N PRO A 27 -8.41 18.80 -8.88
CA PRO A 27 -7.09 19.11 -9.39
C PRO A 27 -6.02 18.33 -8.62
N HIS A 28 -5.10 17.67 -9.33
CA HIS A 28 -4.11 16.79 -8.71
C HIS A 28 -3.22 17.52 -7.68
N HIS A 29 -2.96 18.82 -7.87
CA HIS A 29 -2.18 19.65 -6.96
C HIS A 29 -2.93 20.04 -5.67
N GLN A 30 -4.23 19.74 -5.58
CA GLN A 30 -5.05 19.90 -4.38
C GLN A 30 -5.26 18.57 -3.64
N MET A 31 -4.65 17.49 -4.13
CA MET A 31 -4.73 16.17 -3.53
C MET A 31 -3.36 15.71 -3.05
N GLN A 32 -3.37 15.00 -1.94
CA GLN A 32 -2.21 14.31 -1.42
C GLN A 32 -2.52 12.81 -1.32
N ILE A 33 -1.51 11.99 -1.64
CA ILE A 33 -1.52 10.58 -1.31
C ILE A 33 -0.68 10.42 -0.04
N LEU A 34 -1.28 9.87 1.00
CA LEU A 34 -0.60 9.49 2.23
C LEU A 34 -0.01 8.09 2.12
N ASP A 35 1.01 7.83 2.94
CA ASP A 35 1.61 6.50 3.08
C ASP A 35 0.57 5.49 3.56
N TYR A 36 0.77 4.25 3.16
CA TYR A 36 -0.04 3.14 3.63
C TYR A 36 0.88 2.00 4.05
N ASN A 37 1.12 1.92 5.35
CA ASN A 37 2.14 1.07 5.94
C ASN A 37 1.64 -0.37 6.07
N ARG A 38 2.57 -1.33 6.17
CA ARG A 38 2.24 -2.76 6.34
C ARG A 38 2.64 -3.22 7.73
N VAL A 39 1.85 -4.08 8.34
CA VAL A 39 2.24 -4.81 9.54
C VAL A 39 2.01 -6.29 9.31
N VAL A 40 2.91 -7.13 9.82
CA VAL A 40 2.85 -8.58 9.64
C VAL A 40 2.88 -9.30 10.98
N LYS A 41 2.06 -10.35 11.12
CA LYS A 41 1.86 -11.08 12.39
C LYS A 41 3.03 -11.98 12.76
N ASP A 42 3.77 -12.46 11.77
CA ASP A 42 4.91 -13.36 11.97
C ASP A 42 5.96 -13.16 10.88
N LEU A 43 7.13 -13.77 11.10
CA LEU A 43 8.25 -13.78 10.16
C LEU A 43 8.34 -15.12 9.41
N ASN A 44 7.21 -15.84 9.28
CA ASN A 44 7.13 -17.13 8.59
C ASN A 44 8.15 -18.17 9.10
N GLY A 45 8.29 -18.26 10.43
CA GLY A 45 9.20 -19.18 11.11
C GLY A 45 10.65 -18.71 11.22
N LEU A 46 11.00 -17.53 10.68
CA LEU A 46 12.34 -16.94 10.83
C LEU A 46 12.49 -16.24 12.19
N SER A 47 13.70 -16.27 12.75
CA SER A 47 14.07 -15.35 13.82
C SER A 47 14.29 -13.92 13.27
N PRO A 48 14.22 -12.87 14.10
CA PRO A 48 14.53 -11.51 13.67
C PRO A 48 15.89 -11.38 12.97
N ASP A 49 16.94 -12.01 13.53
CA ASP A 49 18.28 -11.96 12.95
C ASP A 49 18.36 -12.68 11.60
N ALA A 50 17.71 -13.85 11.47
CA ALA A 50 17.66 -14.58 10.21
C ALA A 50 16.87 -13.81 9.14
N PHE A 51 15.81 -13.11 9.54
CA PHE A 51 15.02 -12.27 8.65
C PHE A 51 15.83 -11.06 8.17
N LEU A 52 16.53 -10.35 9.06
CA LEU A 52 17.42 -9.25 8.69
C LEU A 52 18.56 -9.70 7.78
N ALA A 53 19.14 -10.88 8.02
CA ALA A 53 20.18 -11.45 7.17
C ALA A 53 19.67 -11.68 5.73
N ARG A 54 18.47 -12.24 5.57
CA ARG A 54 17.85 -12.44 4.24
C ARG A 54 17.47 -11.13 3.56
N LEU A 55 17.03 -10.12 4.31
CA LEU A 55 16.81 -8.78 3.76
C LEU A 55 18.12 -8.20 3.21
N GLY A 56 19.25 -8.43 3.90
CA GLY A 56 20.57 -7.98 3.47
C GLY A 56 21.04 -8.48 2.10
N GLU A 57 20.42 -9.54 1.56
CA GLU A 57 20.73 -10.04 0.21
C GLU A 57 20.25 -9.10 -0.91
N LYS A 58 19.21 -8.31 -0.64
CA LYS A 58 18.51 -7.45 -1.63
C LYS A 58 18.40 -5.99 -1.22
N PHE A 59 18.61 -5.69 0.05
CA PHE A 59 18.44 -4.37 0.62
C PHE A 59 19.67 -3.99 1.41
N GLN A 60 20.02 -2.70 1.38
CA GLN A 60 20.94 -2.15 2.36
C GLN A 60 20.19 -1.97 3.69
N VAL A 61 20.53 -2.78 4.68
CA VAL A 61 19.90 -2.75 6.01
C VAL A 61 20.77 -1.94 6.98
N MET A 62 20.25 -0.82 7.47
CA MET A 62 20.95 0.03 8.43
C MET A 62 20.11 0.19 9.70
N PRO A 63 20.62 -0.16 10.89
CA PRO A 63 19.91 0.13 12.14
C PRO A 63 19.75 1.66 12.33
N SER A 64 18.67 2.05 12.98
CA SER A 64 18.37 3.43 13.31
C SER A 64 17.92 3.53 14.77
N ASP A 65 18.47 4.51 15.49
CA ASP A 65 18.09 4.79 16.88
C ASP A 65 16.83 5.67 16.98
N VAL A 66 16.34 6.18 15.84
CA VAL A 66 15.12 6.97 15.72
C VAL A 66 14.14 6.31 14.74
N ALA A 67 12.87 6.68 14.87
CA ALA A 67 11.82 6.22 13.97
C ALA A 67 12.12 6.57 12.51
N VAL A 68 12.00 5.56 11.62
CA VAL A 68 12.37 5.71 10.21
C VAL A 68 11.13 6.00 9.38
N LYS A 69 10.90 7.29 9.10
CA LYS A 69 9.99 7.72 8.03
C LYS A 69 10.78 7.77 6.72
N PRO A 70 10.41 7.01 5.68
CA PRO A 70 11.05 7.13 4.37
C PRO A 70 10.99 8.57 3.85
N ALA A 71 12.12 9.10 3.40
CA ALA A 71 12.21 10.47 2.89
C ALA A 71 12.11 10.53 1.35
N ALA A 72 12.39 9.42 0.67
CA ALA A 72 12.34 9.31 -0.78
C ALA A 72 11.86 7.91 -1.23
N PRO A 73 11.43 7.76 -2.49
CA PRO A 73 11.18 6.45 -3.09
C PRO A 73 12.43 5.58 -3.02
N GLY A 74 12.24 4.27 -2.86
CA GLY A 74 13.34 3.34 -2.66
C GLY A 74 13.89 3.27 -1.23
N GLU A 75 13.27 4.00 -0.28
CA GLU A 75 13.52 3.85 1.15
C GLU A 75 12.31 3.20 1.84
N ILE A 76 12.58 2.24 2.72
CA ILE A 76 11.56 1.60 3.55
C ILE A 76 12.03 1.65 5.00
N GLY A 77 11.14 2.04 5.92
CA GLY A 77 11.37 1.90 7.34
C GLY A 77 10.90 0.53 7.81
N LEU A 78 11.72 -0.20 8.56
CA LEU A 78 11.34 -1.46 9.20
C LEU A 78 11.42 -1.30 10.71
N TYR A 79 10.33 -1.61 11.41
CA TYR A 79 10.32 -1.77 12.85
C TYR A 79 10.18 -3.25 13.18
N LEU A 80 11.18 -3.79 13.86
CA LEU A 80 11.29 -5.22 14.18
C LEU A 80 12.05 -5.39 15.49
N ALA A 81 11.57 -6.28 16.36
CA ALA A 81 12.20 -6.58 17.65
C ALA A 81 12.51 -5.29 18.46
N ARG A 82 11.56 -4.36 18.46
CA ARG A 82 11.63 -3.05 19.14
C ARG A 82 12.76 -2.14 18.67
N ARG A 83 13.22 -2.32 17.43
CA ARG A 83 14.26 -1.49 16.82
C ARG A 83 13.88 -1.07 15.41
N TRP A 84 14.25 0.15 15.06
CA TRP A 84 14.10 0.67 13.72
C TRP A 84 15.30 0.32 12.84
N TYR A 85 15.00 0.08 11.56
CA TYR A 85 15.96 -0.12 10.49
C TYR A 85 15.52 0.70 9.28
N ARG A 86 16.48 1.28 8.58
CA ARG A 86 16.30 1.83 7.25
C ARG A 86 16.73 0.78 6.23
N LEU A 87 15.83 0.46 5.32
CA LEU A 87 16.08 -0.41 4.18
C LEU A 87 16.21 0.46 2.94
N GLY A 88 17.40 0.49 2.35
CA GLY A 88 17.61 1.03 1.01
C GLY A 88 17.38 -0.06 -0.02
N ILE A 89 16.46 0.15 -0.96
CA ILE A 89 16.24 -0.78 -2.07
C ILE A 89 17.47 -0.73 -2.99
N ASP A 90 18.02 -1.89 -3.33
CA ASP A 90 19.10 -1.97 -4.32
C ASP A 90 18.63 -1.35 -5.65
N PRO A 91 19.36 -0.37 -6.22
CA PRO A 91 18.99 0.26 -7.49
C PRO A 91 18.75 -0.72 -8.64
N ARG A 92 19.35 -1.93 -8.60
CA ARG A 92 19.16 -2.99 -9.60
C ARG A 92 17.77 -3.62 -9.56
N LEU A 93 17.04 -3.48 -8.45
CA LEU A 93 15.67 -3.95 -8.30
C LEU A 93 14.65 -2.91 -8.79
N LEU A 94 15.07 -1.66 -8.99
CA LEU A 94 14.18 -0.61 -9.46
C LEU A 94 13.76 -0.87 -10.90
N SER A 95 12.45 -0.87 -11.12
CA SER A 95 11.85 -1.07 -12.44
C SER A 95 11.34 0.25 -13.02
N ARG A 96 11.40 0.37 -14.35
CA ARG A 96 10.73 1.45 -15.10
C ARG A 96 9.25 1.15 -15.38
N ASP A 97 8.79 -0.08 -15.13
CA ASP A 97 7.36 -0.39 -15.20
C ASP A 97 6.61 0.39 -14.11
N PRO A 98 5.49 1.07 -14.44
CA PRO A 98 4.82 1.97 -13.53
C PRO A 98 4.20 1.27 -12.32
N VAL A 99 3.97 -0.05 -12.39
CA VAL A 99 3.46 -0.86 -11.28
C VAL A 99 4.61 -1.52 -10.52
N ALA A 100 5.51 -2.21 -11.21
CA ALA A 100 6.60 -2.94 -10.57
C ALA A 100 7.66 -2.01 -9.94
N GLY A 101 7.75 -0.77 -10.40
CA GLY A 101 8.64 0.25 -9.81
C GLY A 101 8.10 0.93 -8.55
N LEU A 102 6.89 0.59 -8.10
CA LEU A 102 6.33 1.13 -6.86
C LEU A 102 6.95 0.46 -5.63
N ASP A 103 7.26 1.22 -4.58
CA ASP A 103 7.79 0.69 -3.31
C ASP A 103 6.87 -0.38 -2.69
N VAL A 104 5.56 -0.23 -2.85
CA VAL A 104 4.57 -1.24 -2.43
C VAL A 104 4.74 -2.57 -3.17
N SER A 105 5.06 -2.53 -4.46
CA SER A 105 5.29 -3.72 -5.30
C SER A 105 6.63 -4.34 -4.98
N LEU A 106 7.68 -3.51 -4.84
CA LEU A 106 9.02 -3.96 -4.46
C LEU A 106 9.00 -4.65 -3.09
N LEU A 107 8.27 -4.11 -2.11
CA LEU A 107 8.07 -4.76 -0.82
C LEU A 107 7.36 -6.12 -0.98
N SER A 108 6.29 -6.17 -1.78
CA SER A 108 5.56 -7.42 -2.06
C SER A 108 6.44 -8.48 -2.73
N ASP A 109 7.14 -8.10 -3.78
CA ASP A 109 7.86 -9.00 -4.69
C ASP A 109 9.22 -9.46 -4.14
N HIS A 110 9.77 -8.73 -3.16
CA HIS A 110 11.09 -9.03 -2.62
C HIS A 110 11.10 -9.36 -1.13
N VAL A 111 10.02 -9.04 -0.39
CA VAL A 111 9.93 -9.33 1.04
C VAL A 111 8.69 -10.16 1.36
N LEU A 112 7.48 -9.64 1.12
CA LEU A 112 6.26 -10.27 1.61
C LEU A 112 6.03 -11.65 0.98
N GLY A 113 6.13 -11.77 -0.34
CA GLY A 113 5.99 -13.04 -1.03
C GLY A 113 7.16 -13.99 -0.72
N PRO A 114 8.42 -13.63 -1.08
CA PRO A 114 9.54 -14.57 -0.99
C PRO A 114 9.98 -14.93 0.44
N LEU A 115 9.93 -14.00 1.38
CA LEU A 115 10.41 -14.24 2.75
C LEU A 115 9.27 -14.63 3.69
N LEU A 116 8.12 -13.98 3.57
CA LEU A 116 6.99 -14.17 4.50
C LEU A 116 5.90 -15.11 3.95
N GLY A 117 5.96 -15.47 2.66
CA GLY A 117 4.94 -16.31 2.02
C GLY A 117 3.58 -15.62 1.86
N ILE A 118 3.53 -14.30 1.93
CA ILE A 118 2.30 -13.49 1.83
C ILE A 118 2.13 -13.06 0.37
N THR A 119 1.32 -13.80 -0.39
CA THR A 119 1.12 -13.58 -1.83
C THR A 119 -0.22 -12.91 -2.18
N ASP A 120 -1.26 -13.13 -1.38
CA ASP A 120 -2.56 -12.46 -1.53
C ASP A 120 -2.83 -11.50 -0.37
N LEU A 121 -2.47 -10.23 -0.59
CA LEU A 121 -2.67 -9.12 0.36
C LEU A 121 -4.13 -8.86 0.72
N ARG A 122 -5.11 -9.40 -0.03
CA ARG A 122 -6.54 -9.19 0.24
C ARG A 122 -7.12 -10.27 1.16
N ARG A 123 -6.45 -11.43 1.27
CA ARG A 123 -6.98 -12.61 1.95
C ARG A 123 -6.09 -13.12 3.08
N ASP A 124 -4.79 -12.88 3.02
CA ASP A 124 -3.86 -13.35 4.05
C ASP A 124 -4.10 -12.58 5.36
N GLN A 125 -4.48 -13.32 6.41
CA GLN A 125 -4.78 -12.76 7.72
C GLN A 125 -3.53 -12.39 8.54
N ARG A 126 -2.34 -12.71 8.02
CA ARG A 126 -1.05 -12.38 8.64
C ARG A 126 -0.55 -10.98 8.27
N ILE A 127 -1.24 -10.27 7.39
CA ILE A 127 -0.92 -8.88 7.05
C ILE A 127 -2.09 -7.95 7.37
N ASP A 128 -1.76 -6.77 7.85
CA ASP A 128 -2.72 -5.67 8.01
C ASP A 128 -2.06 -4.33 7.59
N PHE A 129 -2.87 -3.28 7.52
CA PHE A 129 -2.52 -2.02 6.89
C PHE A 129 -2.77 -0.84 7.82
N VAL A 130 -1.77 0.01 7.98
CA VAL A 130 -1.86 1.20 8.83
C VAL A 130 -1.75 2.45 7.96
N GLY A 131 -2.83 3.22 7.88
CA GLY A 131 -2.87 4.46 7.12
C GLY A 131 -1.95 5.53 7.72
N GLY A 132 -1.31 6.32 6.85
CA GLY A 132 -0.31 7.31 7.23
C GLY A 132 -0.76 8.35 8.25
N MET A 133 -2.06 8.65 8.33
CA MET A 133 -2.62 9.52 9.37
C MET A 133 -2.36 9.04 10.80
N ARG A 134 -2.20 7.73 11.02
CA ARG A 134 -1.87 7.20 12.35
C ARG A 134 -0.39 7.36 12.72
N GLY A 135 0.47 7.52 11.71
CA GLY A 135 1.91 7.74 11.87
C GLY A 135 2.70 6.53 12.38
N LEU A 136 3.99 6.74 12.63
CA LEU A 136 4.94 5.69 13.02
C LEU A 136 4.71 5.14 14.43
N ALA A 137 4.19 5.95 15.35
CA ALA A 137 3.90 5.52 16.71
C ALA A 137 2.87 4.38 16.77
N GLU A 138 1.91 4.37 15.86
CA GLU A 138 0.96 3.25 15.74
C GLU A 138 1.68 1.97 15.26
N LEU A 139 2.67 2.07 14.37
CA LEU A 139 3.45 0.92 13.93
C LEU A 139 4.24 0.31 15.09
N GLU A 140 4.91 1.16 15.87
CA GLU A 140 5.63 0.73 17.08
C GLU A 140 4.69 0.04 18.05
N LYS A 141 3.56 0.68 18.38
CA LYS A 141 2.55 0.14 19.30
C LYS A 141 2.04 -1.24 18.87
N ARG A 142 1.79 -1.44 17.57
CA ARG A 142 1.28 -2.70 17.02
C ARG A 142 2.29 -3.85 17.13
N VAL A 143 3.57 -3.53 17.05
CA VAL A 143 4.64 -4.54 17.22
C VAL A 143 4.94 -4.76 18.70
N ASP A 144 5.06 -3.69 19.47
CA ASP A 144 5.37 -3.73 20.90
C ASP A 144 4.28 -4.40 21.74
N SER A 145 3.01 -4.36 21.30
CA SER A 145 1.92 -5.09 21.94
C SER A 145 1.97 -6.61 21.73
N GLY A 146 2.81 -7.09 20.82
CA GLY A 146 2.84 -8.47 20.37
C GLY A 146 1.72 -8.85 19.39
N GLU A 147 0.89 -7.89 18.95
CA GLU A 147 -0.11 -8.14 17.91
C GLU A 147 0.56 -8.47 16.56
N MET A 148 1.66 -7.78 16.27
CA MET A 148 2.43 -7.90 15.03
C MET A 148 3.89 -8.20 15.32
N ALA A 149 4.55 -8.96 14.46
CA ALA A 149 5.98 -9.24 14.57
C ALA A 149 6.85 -8.13 13.96
N ALA A 150 6.39 -7.49 12.89
CA ALA A 150 7.11 -6.42 12.22
C ALA A 150 6.17 -5.40 11.57
N ALA A 151 6.69 -4.19 11.36
CA ALA A 151 6.01 -3.12 10.64
C ALA A 151 6.93 -2.51 9.57
N PHE A 152 6.35 -2.18 8.42
CA PHE A 152 7.00 -1.53 7.29
C PHE A 152 6.37 -0.16 7.05
N ALA A 153 7.13 0.89 7.27
CA ALA A 153 6.81 2.25 6.89
C ALA A 153 7.22 2.48 5.43
N LEU A 154 6.30 2.97 4.60
CA LEU A 154 6.50 3.16 3.17
C LEU A 154 6.51 4.63 2.78
N TYR A 155 7.27 4.98 1.75
CA TYR A 155 7.14 6.28 1.14
C TYR A 155 5.77 6.37 0.43
N PRO A 156 5.03 7.49 0.58
CA PRO A 156 3.75 7.64 -0.10
C PRO A 156 3.90 7.54 -1.62
N THR A 157 3.03 6.76 -2.27
CA THR A 157 2.96 6.74 -3.74
C THR A 157 2.75 8.16 -4.24
N ARG A 158 3.57 8.61 -5.19
CA ARG A 158 3.45 9.96 -5.75
C ARG A 158 2.27 10.04 -6.72
N MET A 159 1.71 11.25 -6.86
CA MET A 159 0.60 11.49 -7.78
C MET A 159 0.99 11.16 -9.23
N GLU A 160 2.23 11.46 -9.61
CA GLU A 160 2.78 11.17 -10.94
C GLU A 160 2.89 9.66 -11.19
N GLN A 161 3.21 8.87 -10.16
CA GLN A 161 3.26 7.41 -10.27
C GLN A 161 1.85 6.83 -10.47
N LEU A 162 0.86 7.35 -9.75
CA LEU A 162 -0.54 6.97 -9.95
C LEU A 162 -1.01 7.28 -11.39
N MET A 163 -0.72 8.47 -11.88
CA MET A 163 -1.06 8.88 -13.26
C MET A 163 -0.38 7.97 -14.28
N ALA A 164 0.92 7.66 -14.11
CA ALA A 164 1.65 6.77 -15.02
C ALA A 164 1.07 5.34 -15.05
N VAL A 165 0.58 4.82 -13.92
CA VAL A 165 -0.13 3.52 -13.88
C VAL A 165 -1.43 3.59 -14.68
N ALA A 166 -2.21 4.67 -14.50
CA ALA A 166 -3.47 4.87 -15.21
C ALA A 166 -3.28 5.05 -16.72
N ASP A 167 -2.33 5.89 -17.15
CA ASP A 167 -1.99 6.13 -18.55
C ASP A 167 -1.48 4.85 -19.24
N GLY A 168 -0.84 3.96 -18.48
CA GLY A 168 -0.45 2.63 -18.93
C GLY A 168 -1.59 1.61 -19.04
N GLY A 169 -2.84 2.00 -18.73
CA GLY A 169 -3.98 1.08 -18.69
C GLY A 169 -3.85 -0.01 -17.61
N ARG A 170 -3.04 0.24 -16.58
CA ARG A 170 -2.73 -0.71 -15.51
C ARG A 170 -3.58 -0.42 -14.26
N VAL A 171 -3.55 -1.35 -13.32
CA VAL A 171 -4.28 -1.25 -12.05
C VAL A 171 -3.29 -1.10 -10.91
N MET A 172 -3.56 -0.14 -10.01
CA MET A 172 -2.76 0.03 -8.78
C MET A 172 -2.76 -1.25 -7.94
N PRO A 173 -1.63 -1.64 -7.33
CA PRO A 173 -1.61 -2.73 -6.36
C PRO A 173 -2.60 -2.45 -5.22
N PRO A 174 -3.17 -3.48 -4.58
CA PRO A 174 -4.13 -3.28 -3.51
C PRO A 174 -3.53 -2.47 -2.35
N LYS A 175 -4.34 -1.56 -1.78
CA LYS A 175 -3.98 -0.77 -0.58
C LYS A 175 -2.69 0.06 -0.80
N SER A 176 -2.56 0.70 -1.96
CA SER A 176 -1.37 1.49 -2.34
C SER A 176 -1.55 3.01 -2.24
N THR A 177 -2.79 3.47 -2.08
CA THR A 177 -3.11 4.91 -2.03
C THR A 177 -4.12 5.22 -0.94
N TRP A 178 -3.84 6.27 -0.17
CA TRP A 178 -4.79 6.91 0.75
C TRP A 178 -4.88 8.38 0.37
N PHE A 179 -5.99 8.81 -0.22
CA PHE A 179 -6.13 10.20 -0.67
C PHE A 179 -6.63 11.11 0.44
N GLU A 180 -6.05 12.31 0.52
CA GLU A 180 -6.56 13.45 1.29
C GLU A 180 -6.62 14.71 0.40
N PRO A 181 -7.63 15.58 0.57
CA PRO A 181 -8.79 15.38 1.42
C PRO A 181 -9.65 14.24 0.87
N LYS A 182 -10.24 13.45 1.77
CA LYS A 182 -11.36 12.60 1.37
C LYS A 182 -12.52 13.49 0.91
N LEU A 183 -13.25 13.04 -0.10
CA LEU A 183 -14.52 13.64 -0.44
C LEU A 183 -15.39 13.60 0.83
N ALA A 184 -15.83 14.77 1.30
CA ALA A 184 -16.88 14.83 2.30
C ALA A 184 -18.16 14.34 1.63
N ASP A 185 -18.46 13.06 1.77
CA ASP A 185 -19.64 12.45 1.20
C ASP A 185 -20.77 12.36 2.25
N GLY A 186 -22.00 12.53 1.76
CA GLY A 186 -23.23 12.27 2.51
C GLY A 186 -24.00 11.15 1.82
N LEU A 187 -24.75 10.36 2.59
CA LEU A 187 -25.56 9.27 2.03
C LEU A 187 -26.80 9.84 1.33
N VAL A 188 -26.93 9.58 0.02
CA VAL A 188 -28.18 9.79 -0.72
C VAL A 188 -28.70 8.41 -1.14
N SER A 189 -29.87 8.03 -0.63
CA SER A 189 -30.56 6.79 -1.01
C SER A 189 -31.65 7.10 -2.02
N HIS A 190 -31.43 6.71 -3.27
CA HIS A 190 -32.43 6.78 -4.33
C HIS A 190 -32.93 5.36 -4.62
N VAL A 191 -34.21 5.12 -4.39
CA VAL A 191 -34.84 3.83 -4.73
C VAL A 191 -35.00 3.79 -6.23
N LEU A 192 -34.42 2.77 -6.87
CA LEU A 192 -34.62 2.51 -8.30
C LEU A 192 -35.95 1.77 -8.45
N ASP A 193 -36.87 2.31 -9.25
CA ASP A 193 -38.11 1.63 -9.66
C ASP A 193 -37.83 0.26 -10.32
#